data_AF-A0AAD4HKF4-F1
#
_entry.id   AF-A0AAD4HKF4-F1
#
_cell.length_a   1.000
_cell.length_b   1.000
_cell.length_c   1.000
_cell.angle_alpha   90.00
_cell.angle_beta   90.00
_cell.angle_gamma   90.00
#
_symmetry.space_group_name_H-M   'P 1'
#
loop_
_entity.id
_entity.type
_entity.pdbx_description
1 polymer ?
#
loop_
_entity_poly.entity_id
_entity_poly.type
_entity_poly.pdbx_seq_one_letter_code
_entity_poly.pdbx_strand_id
1 'polypeptide(L)'
;GAGARTHIHPHEMARVGVSRTNHTQCLPYASKDILEHQQVYNNVLATFSELFEWLEHVMKTHLPEEYEVIIELSHNLPGGECSPVAPFLSIVININVTTEAHRDRFDKDLCLILPIGKFKAGALVHFEQGLVLELRCGNFVIFPSDDTTHFNLHY
;
A
#
# COMPACT_ATOMS: atom_id res chain seq x y z
N GLY A 1 -27.15 11.96 6.35
CA GLY A 1 -27.61 10.99 7.37
C GLY A 1 -28.11 11.75 8.59
N ALA A 2 -29.30 11.41 9.10
CA ALA A 2 -29.84 12.01 10.32
C ALA A 2 -29.21 11.34 11.55
N GLY A 3 -28.59 12.13 12.44
CA GLY A 3 -28.03 11.65 13.72
C GLY A 3 -26.53 11.88 13.96
N ALA A 4 -25.83 12.62 13.10
CA ALA A 4 -24.46 13.03 13.38
C ALA A 4 -24.43 14.04 14.54
N ARG A 5 -23.54 13.83 15.52
CA ARG A 5 -23.35 14.77 16.64
C ARG A 5 -22.80 16.08 16.07
N THR A 6 -23.56 17.15 16.16
CA THR A 6 -23.26 18.46 15.52
C THR A 6 -22.09 19.23 16.15
N HIS A 7 -21.56 18.75 17.27
CA HIS A 7 -20.51 19.39 18.07
C HIS A 7 -19.19 18.63 18.05
N ILE A 8 -19.10 17.52 17.30
CA ILE A 8 -17.90 16.70 17.17
C ILE A 8 -17.45 16.79 15.71
N HIS A 9 -16.16 17.08 15.50
CA HIS A 9 -15.61 17.14 14.16
C HIS A 9 -15.74 15.76 13.48
N PRO A 10 -16.11 15.64 12.20
CA PRO A 10 -16.24 14.35 11.51
C PRO A 10 -15.05 13.39 11.70
N HIS A 11 -13.83 13.93 11.73
CA HIS A 11 -12.59 13.19 12.00
C HIS A 11 -12.55 12.54 13.39
N GLU A 12 -13.21 13.13 14.38
CA GLU A 12 -13.26 12.64 15.77
C GLU A 12 -14.41 11.65 16.01
N MET A 13 -15.26 11.42 15.00
CA MET A 13 -16.36 10.46 15.07
C MET A 13 -15.87 9.03 14.81
N ALA A 14 -14.97 8.52 15.66
CA ALA A 14 -14.46 7.16 15.58
C ALA A 14 -15.30 6.16 16.41
N ARG A 15 -15.64 4.97 15.87
CA ARG A 15 -16.27 3.87 16.64
C ARG A 15 -15.27 2.76 16.95
N VAL A 16 -15.05 2.49 18.25
CA VAL A 16 -14.18 1.41 18.74
C VAL A 16 -15.01 0.12 18.96
N GLY A 17 -14.51 -1.03 18.51
CA GLY A 17 -15.10 -2.35 18.82
C GLY A 17 -16.26 -2.82 17.92
N VAL A 18 -16.45 -2.22 16.74
CA VAL A 18 -17.47 -2.63 15.75
C VAL A 18 -16.85 -3.48 14.65
N SER A 19 -17.58 -4.52 14.20
CA SER A 19 -17.11 -5.50 13.21
C SER A 19 -17.28 -5.08 11.74
N ARG A 20 -17.79 -3.87 11.45
CA ARG A 20 -18.06 -3.41 10.08
C ARG A 20 -17.58 -1.99 9.78
N THR A 21 -16.70 -1.92 8.77
CA THR A 21 -16.40 -0.93 7.69
C THR A 21 -16.62 0.58 7.84
N ASN A 22 -17.16 1.11 8.94
CA ASN A 22 -17.35 2.55 9.08
C ASN A 22 -16.85 3.05 10.44
N HIS A 23 -15.53 2.96 10.62
CA HIS A 23 -14.86 3.50 11.79
C HIS A 23 -14.88 5.05 11.78
N THR A 24 -14.79 5.71 10.62
CA THR A 24 -14.50 7.17 10.50
C THR A 24 -15.29 7.91 9.40
N GLN A 25 -16.52 7.49 9.07
CA GLN A 25 -17.36 8.16 8.05
C GLN A 25 -16.80 8.14 6.62
N CYS A 26 -16.15 7.04 6.21
CA CYS A 26 -15.51 6.90 4.89
C CYS A 26 -14.34 7.87 4.64
N LEU A 27 -13.73 8.40 5.71
CA LEU A 27 -12.46 9.12 5.62
C LEU A 27 -11.29 8.12 5.68
N PRO A 28 -10.18 8.34 4.94
CA PRO A 28 -8.93 7.62 5.19
C PRO A 28 -8.50 7.79 6.65
N TYR A 29 -7.88 6.75 7.22
CA TYR A 29 -7.41 6.75 8.60
C TYR A 29 -6.18 5.85 8.75
N ALA A 30 -5.37 6.14 9.77
CA ALA A 30 -4.21 5.31 10.12
C ALA A 30 -4.65 3.88 10.46
N SER A 31 -3.91 2.89 9.96
CA SER A 31 -4.16 1.49 10.30
C SER A 31 -3.96 1.24 11.79
N LYS A 32 -4.57 0.18 12.31
CA LYS A 32 -4.39 -0.25 13.70
C LYS A 32 -2.89 -0.48 14.02
N ASP A 33 -2.13 -1.02 13.06
CA ASP A 33 -0.69 -1.27 13.23
C ASP A 33 0.11 0.02 13.38
N ILE A 34 -0.25 1.10 12.67
CA ILE A 34 0.41 2.41 12.86
C ILE A 34 0.16 2.92 14.28
N LEU A 35 -1.06 2.73 14.81
CA LEU A 35 -1.41 3.20 16.15
C LEU A 35 -0.73 2.37 17.25
N GLU A 36 -0.67 1.05 17.09
CA GLU A 36 -0.07 0.14 18.09
C GLU A 36 1.46 0.06 18.00
N HIS A 37 2.02 0.33 16.83
CA HIS A 37 3.45 0.17 16.54
C HIS A 37 4.08 1.43 15.92
N GLN A 38 3.67 2.61 16.38
CA GLN A 38 4.10 3.91 15.86
C GLN A 38 5.63 4.06 15.74
N GLN A 39 6.39 3.57 16.73
CA GLN A 39 7.85 3.63 16.67
C GLN A 39 8.43 2.79 15.51
N VAL A 40 7.88 1.59 15.28
CA VAL A 40 8.30 0.73 14.18
C VAL A 40 7.95 1.39 12.84
N TYR A 41 6.74 1.92 12.73
CA TYR A 41 6.31 2.67 11.54
C TYR A 41 7.24 3.85 11.24
N ASN A 42 7.52 4.70 12.23
CA ASN A 42 8.42 5.85 12.07
C ASN A 42 9.84 5.40 11.69
N ASN A 43 10.34 4.30 12.27
CA ASN A 43 11.65 3.76 11.92
C ASN A 43 11.68 3.26 10.46
N VAL A 44 10.62 2.61 9.98
CA VAL A 44 10.53 2.17 8.58
C VAL A 44 10.56 3.37 7.65
N LEU A 45 9.74 4.40 7.90
CA LEU A 45 9.72 5.61 7.08
C LEU A 45 11.08 6.30 7.06
N ALA A 46 11.73 6.46 8.21
CA ALA A 46 13.04 7.09 8.30
C ALA A 46 14.15 6.26 7.64
N THR A 47 14.08 4.93 7.73
CA THR A 47 15.11 4.04 7.17
C THR A 47 15.02 3.95 5.65
N PHE A 48 13.81 4.00 5.10
CA PHE A 48 13.56 3.79 3.67
C PHE A 48 13.19 5.08 2.92
N SER A 49 13.32 6.27 3.53
CA SER A 49 12.91 7.53 2.91
C SER A 49 13.56 7.75 1.54
N GLU A 50 14.88 7.60 1.45
CA GLU A 50 15.63 7.77 0.19
C GLU A 50 15.20 6.74 -0.86
N LEU A 51 14.81 5.54 -0.43
CA LEU A 51 14.32 4.50 -1.33
C LEU A 51 12.93 4.85 -1.86
N PHE A 52 12.04 5.36 -1.02
CA PHE A 52 10.71 5.79 -1.45
C PHE A 52 10.77 6.97 -2.42
N GLU A 53 11.61 7.97 -2.14
CA GLU A 53 11.85 9.09 -3.07
C GLU A 53 12.40 8.61 -4.42
N TRP A 54 13.32 7.63 -4.40
CA TRP A 54 13.83 7.04 -5.63
C TRP A 54 12.78 6.25 -6.40
N LEU A 55 11.94 5.44 -5.71
CA LEU A 55 10.86 4.69 -6.35
C LEU A 55 9.81 5.62 -6.96
N GLU A 56 9.47 6.72 -6.28
CA GLU A 56 8.61 7.77 -6.81
C GLU A 56 9.19 8.35 -8.11
N HIS A 57 10.48 8.67 -8.11
CA HIS A 57 11.17 9.18 -9.30
C HIS A 57 11.18 8.17 -10.46
N VAL A 58 11.41 6.88 -10.17
CA VAL A 58 11.33 5.80 -11.16
C VAL A 58 9.93 5.74 -11.78
N MET A 59 8.88 5.78 -10.97
CA MET A 59 7.50 5.78 -11.46
C MET A 59 7.22 6.99 -12.34
N LYS A 60 7.56 8.19 -11.88
CA LYS A 60 7.38 9.42 -12.65
C LYS A 60 8.12 9.39 -13.99
N THR A 61 9.25 8.69 -14.06
CA THR A 61 10.08 8.59 -15.27
C THR A 61 9.57 7.54 -16.25
N HIS A 62 9.13 6.38 -15.74
CA HIS A 62 8.83 5.20 -16.56
C HIS A 62 7.33 4.93 -16.74
N LEU A 63 6.49 5.44 -15.85
CA LEU A 63 5.03 5.29 -15.82
C LEU A 63 4.37 6.65 -15.54
N PRO A 64 4.67 7.70 -16.33
CA PRO A 64 4.23 9.07 -16.02
C PRO A 64 2.70 9.21 -16.01
N GLU A 65 1.99 8.50 -16.89
CA GLU A 65 0.53 8.59 -16.98
C GLU A 65 -0.15 7.97 -15.75
N GLU A 66 0.28 6.78 -15.34
CA GLU A 66 -0.22 6.10 -14.15
C GLU A 66 0.17 6.84 -12.88
N TYR A 67 1.40 7.40 -12.83
CA TYR A 67 1.85 8.24 -11.74
C TYR A 67 0.92 9.44 -11.52
N GLU A 68 0.58 10.17 -12.59
CA GLU A 68 -0.29 11.36 -12.50
C GLU A 68 -1.70 10.99 -12.02
N VAL A 69 -2.24 9.85 -12.46
CA VAL A 69 -3.55 9.36 -11.97
C VAL A 69 -3.51 9.06 -10.47
N ILE A 70 -2.48 8.35 -10.01
CA ILE A 70 -2.36 7.97 -8.60
C ILE A 70 -2.13 9.22 -7.73
N ILE A 71 -1.27 10.14 -8.16
CA ILE A 71 -0.98 11.35 -7.38
C ILE A 71 -2.20 12.28 -7.33
N GLU A 72 -2.94 12.45 -8.43
CA GLU A 72 -4.17 13.23 -8.45
C GLU A 72 -5.19 12.66 -7.46
N LEU A 73 -5.37 11.34 -7.44
CA LEU A 73 -6.25 10.70 -6.46
C LEU A 73 -5.77 10.93 -5.04
N SER A 74 -4.47 10.79 -4.78
CA SER A 74 -3.90 11.00 -3.44
C SER A 74 -4.13 12.42 -2.91
N HIS A 75 -3.94 13.44 -3.75
CA HIS A 75 -4.13 14.84 -3.37
C HIS A 75 -5.60 15.22 -3.16
N ASN A 76 -6.52 14.49 -3.81
CA ASN A 76 -7.96 14.71 -3.64
C ASN A 76 -8.55 13.93 -2.46
N LEU A 77 -7.77 13.12 -1.75
CA LEU A 77 -8.26 12.44 -0.56
C LEU A 77 -8.54 13.43 0.58
N PRO A 78 -9.69 13.30 1.27
CA PRO A 78 -9.99 14.14 2.41
C PRO A 78 -8.96 13.89 3.53
N GLY A 79 -8.41 14.96 4.10
CA GLY A 79 -7.37 14.90 5.14
C GLY A 79 -6.09 15.65 4.74
N GLY A 80 -5.81 15.76 3.43
CA GLY A 80 -4.76 16.64 2.89
C GLY A 80 -3.33 16.28 3.30
N GLU A 81 -3.10 15.11 3.91
CA GLU A 81 -1.77 14.64 4.23
C GLU A 81 -1.15 13.96 3.01
N CYS A 82 0.05 14.38 2.62
CA CYS A 82 0.84 13.67 1.62
C CYS A 82 1.29 12.32 2.19
N SER A 83 1.14 11.26 1.39
CA SER A 83 1.63 9.94 1.77
C SER A 83 3.15 9.93 1.89
N PRO A 84 3.72 9.35 2.97
CA PRO A 84 5.18 9.22 3.11
C PRO A 84 5.79 8.18 2.17
N VAL A 85 4.96 7.47 1.40
CA VAL A 85 5.35 6.45 0.41
C VAL A 85 4.79 6.78 -0.98
N ALA A 86 4.76 8.06 -1.33
CA ALA A 86 4.28 8.55 -2.60
C ALA A 86 4.89 7.79 -3.81
N PRO A 87 4.13 7.58 -4.91
CA PRO A 87 2.75 8.02 -5.09
C PRO A 87 1.72 7.12 -4.38
N PHE A 88 2.14 5.98 -3.81
CA PHE A 88 1.24 5.06 -3.12
C PHE A 88 0.72 5.64 -1.81
N LEU A 89 -0.45 5.16 -1.37
CA LEU A 89 -1.14 5.63 -0.15
C LEU A 89 -0.84 4.80 1.09
N SER A 90 -0.28 3.61 0.91
CA SER A 90 -0.05 2.68 2.00
C SER A 90 1.17 1.81 1.74
N ILE A 91 1.72 1.27 2.82
CA ILE A 91 2.77 0.27 2.80
C ILE A 91 2.32 -0.93 3.61
N VAL A 92 2.59 -2.13 3.09
CA VAL A 92 2.35 -3.39 3.78
C VAL A 92 3.69 -4.11 3.94
N ILE A 93 4.01 -4.50 5.17
CA ILE A 93 5.24 -5.25 5.47
C ILE A 93 4.86 -6.70 5.74
N ASN A 94 5.20 -7.56 4.81
CA ASN A 94 4.98 -8.99 4.93
C ASN A 94 6.27 -9.69 5.38
N ILE A 95 6.28 -10.23 6.59
CA ILE A 95 7.43 -10.94 7.16
C ILE A 95 7.26 -12.43 6.88
N ASN A 96 8.21 -13.04 6.17
CA ASN A 96 8.21 -14.49 5.93
C ASN A 96 6.86 -14.97 5.36
N VAL A 97 6.36 -14.30 4.32
CA VAL A 97 5.04 -14.59 3.76
C VAL A 97 5.10 -15.55 2.58
N THR A 98 4.13 -16.45 2.51
CA THR A 98 3.68 -17.07 1.27
C THR A 98 2.21 -16.76 1.09
N THR A 99 1.87 -16.04 0.03
CA THR A 99 0.50 -15.66 -0.29
C THR A 99 -0.16 -16.69 -1.19
N GLU A 100 -1.45 -16.92 -0.98
CA GLU A 100 -2.27 -17.64 -1.96
C GLU A 100 -2.55 -16.75 -3.18
N ALA A 101 -2.98 -17.34 -4.30
CA ALA A 101 -3.34 -16.60 -5.50
C ALA A 101 -4.48 -15.61 -5.24
N HIS A 102 -4.21 -14.31 -5.42
CA HIS A 102 -5.19 -13.25 -5.21
C HIS A 102 -4.96 -12.06 -6.14
N ARG A 103 -5.89 -11.10 -6.07
CA ARG A 103 -5.85 -9.80 -6.73
C ARG A 103 -6.23 -8.74 -5.72
N ASP A 104 -5.55 -7.62 -5.74
CA ASP A 104 -5.81 -6.50 -4.83
C ASP A 104 -6.90 -5.61 -5.44
N ARG A 105 -8.15 -6.12 -5.43
CA ARG A 105 -9.31 -5.50 -6.08
C ARG A 105 -9.68 -4.10 -5.60
N PHE A 106 -9.02 -3.60 -4.56
CA PHE A 106 -9.27 -2.28 -3.99
C PHE A 106 -8.13 -1.29 -4.29
N ASP A 107 -7.06 -1.76 -4.93
CA ASP A 107 -6.00 -0.88 -5.41
C ASP A 107 -6.50 -0.04 -6.58
N LYS A 108 -5.97 1.17 -6.69
CA LYS A 108 -6.12 1.96 -7.90
C LYS A 108 -5.02 1.54 -8.88
N ASP A 109 -5.34 0.52 -9.66
CA ASP A 109 -4.57 -0.03 -10.77
C ASP A 109 -3.24 -0.67 -10.34
N LEU A 110 -2.26 0.10 -9.86
CA LEU A 110 -0.90 -0.38 -9.64
C LEU A 110 -0.60 -0.74 -8.18
N CYS A 111 0.19 -1.80 -8.00
CA CYS A 111 0.96 -2.04 -6.79
C CYS A 111 2.45 -2.18 -7.09
N LEU A 112 3.28 -2.06 -6.04
CA LEU A 112 4.71 -2.30 -6.09
C LEU A 112 5.10 -3.34 -5.05
N ILE A 113 5.83 -4.37 -5.48
CA ILE A 113 6.43 -5.36 -4.58
C ILE A 113 7.95 -5.20 -4.57
N LEU A 114 8.52 -5.09 -3.37
CA LEU A 114 9.96 -4.97 -3.11
C LEU A 114 10.37 -5.97 -2.02
N PRO A 115 10.97 -7.12 -2.37
CA PRO A 115 11.53 -8.02 -1.38
C PRO A 115 12.86 -7.50 -0.82
N ILE A 116 13.00 -7.58 0.50
CA ILE A 116 14.19 -7.16 1.24
C ILE A 116 14.65 -8.30 2.15
N GLY A 117 15.94 -8.62 2.10
CA GLY A 117 16.57 -9.56 3.01
C GLY A 117 17.36 -10.66 2.30
N LYS A 118 17.66 -11.74 3.03
CA LYS A 118 18.38 -12.90 2.52
C LYS A 118 17.44 -14.09 2.49
N PHE A 119 17.07 -14.51 1.29
CA PHE A 119 16.14 -15.62 1.08
C PHE A 119 16.55 -16.42 -0.17
N LYS A 120 15.96 -17.61 -0.32
CA LYS A 120 16.10 -18.49 -1.48
C LYS A 120 14.70 -18.85 -1.95
N ALA A 121 14.51 -19.06 -3.25
CA ALA A 121 13.18 -19.28 -3.83
C ALA A 121 12.22 -18.13 -3.48
N GLY A 122 10.90 -18.38 -3.40
CA GLY A 122 9.92 -17.32 -3.18
C GLY A 122 9.56 -16.51 -4.43
N ALA A 123 9.76 -17.07 -5.63
CA ALA A 123 9.48 -16.37 -6.88
C ALA A 123 8.03 -15.86 -6.93
N LEU A 124 7.84 -14.64 -7.42
CA LEU A 124 6.52 -14.04 -7.62
C LEU A 124 5.95 -14.53 -8.94
N VAL A 125 4.73 -15.05 -8.92
CA VAL A 125 4.02 -15.52 -10.11
C VAL A 125 2.99 -14.49 -10.50
N HIS A 126 2.97 -14.12 -11.78
CA HIS A 126 1.89 -13.37 -12.41
C HIS A 126 1.18 -14.31 -13.38
N PHE A 127 0.00 -14.79 -12.97
CA PHE A 127 -0.64 -15.95 -13.61
C PHE A 127 -1.11 -15.63 -15.03
N GLU A 128 -1.83 -14.52 -15.22
CA GLU A 128 -2.39 -14.13 -16.52
C GLU A 128 -1.29 -13.84 -17.55
N GLN A 129 -0.14 -13.32 -17.12
CA GLN A 129 1.01 -13.02 -17.97
C GLN A 129 1.90 -14.25 -18.20
N GLY A 130 1.68 -15.35 -17.47
CA GLY A 130 2.53 -16.54 -17.55
C GLY A 130 3.97 -16.31 -17.09
N LEU A 131 4.19 -15.36 -16.18
CA LEU A 131 5.51 -14.96 -15.70
C LEU A 131 5.81 -15.54 -14.32
N VAL A 132 7.06 -15.97 -14.14
CA VAL A 132 7.65 -16.33 -12.85
C VAL A 132 8.88 -15.46 -12.64
N LEU A 133 8.80 -14.56 -11.66
CA LEU A 133 9.80 -13.53 -11.38
C LEU A 133 10.63 -13.94 -10.17
N GLU A 134 11.88 -14.35 -10.41
CA GLU A 134 12.87 -14.64 -9.36
C GLU A 134 13.46 -13.35 -8.79
N LEU A 135 12.65 -12.62 -8.04
CA LEU A 135 13.08 -11.36 -7.41
C LEU A 135 14.16 -11.62 -6.36
N ARG A 136 15.23 -10.82 -6.40
CA ARG A 136 16.27 -10.79 -5.36
C ARG A 136 16.08 -9.57 -4.48
N CYS A 137 16.77 -9.54 -3.34
CA CYS A 137 16.83 -8.37 -2.47
C CYS A 137 17.11 -7.09 -3.27
N GLY A 138 16.22 -6.10 -3.13
CA GLY A 138 16.36 -4.80 -3.80
C GLY A 138 15.85 -4.76 -5.24
N ASN A 139 15.43 -5.89 -5.83
CA ASN A 139 14.58 -5.84 -7.02
C ASN A 139 13.19 -5.38 -6.62
N PHE A 140 12.48 -4.76 -7.54
CA PHE A 140 11.07 -4.46 -7.38
C PHE A 140 10.33 -4.70 -8.69
N VAL A 141 9.02 -4.86 -8.57
CA VAL A 141 8.11 -4.97 -9.71
C VAL A 141 6.91 -4.08 -9.46
N ILE A 142 6.48 -3.38 -10.50
CA ILE A 142 5.26 -2.60 -10.53
C ILE A 142 4.32 -3.29 -11.53
N PHE A 143 3.08 -3.52 -11.14
CA PHE A 143 2.12 -4.24 -11.99
C PHE A 143 0.68 -3.92 -11.60
N PRO A 144 -0.29 -4.14 -12.51
CA PRO A 144 -1.69 -3.89 -12.21
C PRO A 144 -2.25 -4.98 -11.29
N SER A 145 -2.39 -4.70 -9.99
CA SER A 145 -2.67 -5.69 -8.95
C SER A 145 -4.14 -6.12 -8.88
N ASP A 146 -5.04 -5.29 -9.37
CA ASP A 146 -6.48 -5.56 -9.48
C ASP A 146 -6.81 -6.52 -10.64
N ASP A 147 -6.00 -6.49 -11.69
CA ASP A 147 -6.15 -7.31 -12.90
C ASP A 147 -5.20 -8.51 -12.97
N THR A 148 -4.10 -8.50 -12.21
CA THR A 148 -3.09 -9.56 -12.20
C THR A 148 -3.24 -10.46 -10.97
N THR A 149 -3.59 -11.72 -11.19
CA THR A 149 -3.54 -12.74 -10.15
C THR A 149 -2.09 -13.03 -9.82
N HIS A 150 -1.72 -12.77 -8.57
CA HIS A 150 -0.35 -12.90 -8.11
C HIS A 150 -0.27 -13.68 -6.79
N PHE A 151 0.86 -14.37 -6.62
CA PHE A 151 1.23 -15.14 -5.44
C PHE A 151 2.72 -15.43 -5.47
N ASN A 152 3.30 -15.84 -4.33
CA ASN A 152 4.68 -16.30 -4.30
C ASN A 152 4.80 -17.81 -4.08
N LEU A 153 5.85 -18.41 -4.67
CA LEU A 153 6.23 -19.79 -4.40
C LEU A 153 6.77 -19.94 -2.96
N HIS A 154 6.90 -21.17 -2.50
CA HIS A 154 7.53 -21.46 -1.20
C HIS A 154 9.03 -21.10 -1.20
N TYR A 155 9.53 -20.74 -0.01
CA TYR A 155 10.93 -20.34 0.25
C TYR A 155 11.51 -21.06 1.47
#